data_AF-A0A1Y2M872-F1
#
_entry.id   AF-A0A1Y2M872-F1
#
_cell.length_a   1.000
_cell.length_b   1.000
_cell.length_c   1.000
_cell.angle_alpha   90.00
_cell.angle_beta   90.00
_cell.angle_gamma   90.00
#
_symmetry.space_group_name_H-M   'P 1'
#
loop_
_entity.id
_entity.type
_entity.pdbx_description
1 polymer ?
#
loop_
_entity_poly.entity_id
_entity_poly.type
_entity_poly.pdbx_seq_one_letter_code
_entity_poly.pdbx_strand_id
1 'polypeptide(L)'
;MVAFTLFLSFSLVGAISVIPGTGYLPAAVRAACRSTLSQTLTGCSELIQYPEDYVDVSSLEDVCTTQCRQSLSDMYTKAVSACGTTGVNVTTNNTSAYLVPLDLAAQLIFQYNVTCLQDESNILCEFRSLT
;
A
#
# COMPACT_ATOMS: atom_id res chain seq x y z
N MET A 1 16.65 30.66 31.55
CA MET A 1 16.77 30.33 30.11
C MET A 1 16.30 28.89 29.96
N VAL A 2 15.11 28.68 29.41
CA VAL A 2 14.51 27.34 29.25
C VAL A 2 15.00 26.79 27.91
N ALA A 3 15.79 25.72 27.96
CA ALA A 3 16.27 25.02 26.78
C ALA A 3 15.08 24.25 26.15
N PHE A 4 14.66 24.69 24.97
CA PHE A 4 13.63 24.04 24.16
C PHE A 4 14.31 22.93 23.36
N THR A 5 14.41 21.73 23.94
CA THR A 5 14.86 20.54 23.21
C THR A 5 13.81 20.16 22.18
N LEU A 6 14.04 20.60 20.94
CA LEU A 6 13.38 20.10 19.73
C LEU A 6 13.69 18.59 19.62
N PHE A 7 12.75 17.76 20.08
CA PHE A 7 12.68 16.35 19.72
C PHE A 7 12.34 16.27 18.22
N LEU A 8 13.36 16.28 17.38
CA LEU A 8 13.26 15.84 15.99
C LEU A 8 13.09 14.33 16.00
N SER A 9 11.84 13.88 16.12
CA SER A 9 11.45 12.51 15.81
C SER A 9 11.78 12.28 14.33
N PHE A 10 12.95 11.70 14.05
CA PHE A 10 13.21 11.10 12.75
C PHE A 10 12.34 9.85 12.65
N SER A 11 11.07 10.04 12.30
CA SER A 11 10.29 8.95 11.72
C SER A 11 11.06 8.55 10.46
N LEU A 12 11.58 7.32 10.41
CA LEU A 12 12.01 6.71 9.16
C LEU A 12 10.75 6.58 8.31
N VAL A 13 10.43 7.65 7.60
CA VAL A 13 9.28 7.67 6.70
C VAL A 13 9.72 6.87 5.47
N GLY A 14 9.38 5.58 5.48
CA GLY A 14 9.46 4.74 4.30
C GLY A 14 8.70 5.39 3.13
N ALA A 15 9.19 5.11 1.92
CA ALA A 15 8.62 5.61 0.70
C ALA A 15 8.32 4.41 -0.20
N ILE A 16 7.04 4.11 -0.39
CA ILE A 16 6.61 2.96 -1.21
C ILE A 16 5.96 3.44 -2.49
N SER A 17 5.86 2.59 -3.50
CA SER A 17 5.04 2.82 -4.69
C SER A 17 4.24 1.57 -4.98
N VAL A 18 3.03 1.70 -5.54
CA VAL A 18 2.21 0.52 -5.88
C VAL A 18 2.90 -0.33 -6.93
N ILE A 19 3.50 0.33 -7.91
CA ILE A 19 4.40 -0.30 -8.85
C ILE A 19 5.74 0.46 -8.87
N PRO A 20 6.88 -0.24 -8.99
CA PRO A 20 8.20 0.37 -9.02
C PRO A 20 8.47 1.30 -10.23
N GLY A 21 7.57 1.34 -11.22
CA GLY A 21 7.64 2.30 -12.31
C GLY A 21 6.57 2.08 -13.38
N THR A 22 6.41 3.06 -14.27
CA THR A 22 5.37 3.03 -15.32
C THR A 22 5.58 1.92 -16.38
N GLY A 23 6.78 1.34 -16.45
CA GLY A 23 7.11 0.22 -17.36
C GLY A 23 6.69 -1.16 -16.85
N TYR A 24 6.23 -1.27 -15.59
CA TYR A 24 5.80 -2.55 -15.00
C TYR A 24 4.39 -2.97 -15.46
N LEU A 25 3.64 -2.05 -16.04
CA LEU A 25 2.32 -2.32 -16.61
C LEU A 25 2.37 -2.23 -18.13
N PRO A 26 1.64 -3.09 -18.85
CA PRO A 26 1.65 -3.08 -20.30
C PRO A 26 1.06 -1.77 -20.85
N ALA A 27 1.45 -1.42 -22.08
CA ALA A 27 1.00 -0.20 -22.74
C ALA A 27 -0.53 -0.11 -22.91
N ALA A 28 -1.23 -1.26 -22.87
CA ALA A 28 -2.69 -1.34 -22.88
C ALA A 28 -3.36 -0.69 -21.65
N VAL A 29 -2.65 -0.60 -20.51
CA VAL A 29 -3.10 0.17 -19.35
C VAL A 29 -2.95 1.65 -19.65
N ARG A 30 -3.93 2.50 -19.32
CA ARG A 30 -3.86 3.95 -19.56
C ARG A 30 -2.62 4.57 -18.93
N ALA A 31 -1.95 5.49 -19.64
CA ALA A 31 -0.74 6.14 -19.15
C ALA A 31 -0.95 6.87 -17.81
N ALA A 32 -2.12 7.51 -17.63
CA ALA A 32 -2.51 8.14 -16.37
C ALA A 32 -2.53 7.13 -15.21
N CYS A 33 -3.08 5.94 -15.42
CA CYS A 33 -3.10 4.88 -14.41
C CYS A 33 -1.69 4.42 -14.04
N ARG A 34 -0.83 4.14 -15.04
CA ARG A 34 0.56 3.73 -14.79
C ARG A 34 1.32 4.78 -14.00
N SER A 35 1.14 6.06 -14.36
CA SER A 35 1.73 7.20 -13.65
C SER A 35 1.24 7.25 -12.19
N THR A 36 -0.06 7.19 -11.96
CA THR A 36 -0.65 7.20 -10.62
C THR A 36 -0.15 6.07 -9.74
N LEU A 37 -0.12 4.83 -10.26
CA LEU A 37 0.34 3.67 -9.49
C LEU A 37 1.86 3.71 -9.23
N SER A 38 2.64 4.39 -10.08
CA SER A 38 4.08 4.57 -9.87
C SER A 38 4.43 5.72 -8.92
N GLN A 39 3.44 6.47 -8.41
CA GLN A 39 3.71 7.56 -7.47
C GLN A 39 4.23 7.02 -6.15
N THR A 40 5.26 7.69 -5.65
CA THR A 40 5.80 7.43 -4.32
C THR A 40 4.84 7.94 -3.25
N LEU A 41 4.45 7.04 -2.35
CA LEU A 41 3.70 7.29 -1.14
C LEU A 41 4.69 7.49 0.01
N THR A 42 4.80 8.75 0.42
CA THR A 42 5.54 9.13 1.63
C THR A 42 4.64 8.92 2.83
N GLY A 43 5.16 8.35 3.91
CA GLY A 43 4.39 8.19 5.15
C GLY A 43 4.06 6.74 5.48
N CYS A 44 4.52 5.79 4.66
CA CYS A 44 4.26 4.37 4.81
C CYS A 44 5.56 3.59 4.95
N SER A 45 5.64 2.70 5.92
CA SER A 45 6.75 1.75 5.99
C SER A 45 6.76 0.82 4.76
N GLU A 46 7.95 0.48 4.28
CA GLU A 46 8.12 -0.49 3.19
C GLU A 46 7.65 -1.89 3.57
N LEU A 47 7.54 -2.17 4.88
CA LEU A 47 7.10 -3.44 5.43
C LEU A 47 5.69 -3.83 4.95
N ILE A 48 4.88 -2.86 4.53
CA ILE A 48 3.52 -3.12 4.02
C ILE A 48 3.48 -3.79 2.65
N GLN A 49 4.61 -3.90 1.96
CA GLN A 49 4.71 -4.64 0.69
C GLN A 49 4.92 -6.14 0.93
N TYR A 50 5.20 -6.54 2.18
CA TYR A 50 5.35 -7.94 2.55
C TYR A 50 4.01 -8.49 3.06
N PRO A 51 3.80 -9.81 2.95
CA PRO A 51 2.66 -10.44 3.59
C PRO A 51 2.69 -10.21 5.10
N GLU A 52 1.51 -10.20 5.72
CA GLU A 52 1.27 -9.82 7.11
C GLU A 52 2.08 -10.71 8.07
N ASP A 53 2.22 -12.00 7.76
CA ASP A 53 2.99 -12.97 8.53
C ASP A 53 4.49 -12.62 8.65
N TYR A 54 5.00 -11.74 7.77
CA TYR A 54 6.39 -11.26 7.77
C TYR A 54 6.56 -9.91 8.46
N VAL A 55 5.47 -9.26 8.88
CA VAL A 55 5.52 -8.03 9.65
C VAL A 55 5.53 -8.41 11.12
N ASP A 56 6.63 -8.09 11.81
CA ASP A 56 6.73 -8.33 13.24
C ASP A 56 5.81 -7.38 14.00
N VAL A 57 5.18 -7.87 15.08
CA VAL A 57 4.29 -7.10 15.96
C VAL A 57 4.97 -5.80 16.45
N SER A 58 6.27 -5.85 16.74
CA SER A 58 7.06 -4.68 17.16
C SER A 58 7.16 -3.58 16.09
N SER A 59 6.91 -3.93 14.82
CA SER A 59 6.93 -3.00 13.69
C SER A 59 5.54 -2.42 13.36
N LEU A 60 4.47 -2.88 14.03
CA LEU A 60 3.11 -2.43 13.75
C LEU A 60 2.92 -0.93 13.99
N GLU A 61 3.56 -0.35 15.00
CA GLU A 61 3.47 1.10 15.25
C GLU A 61 4.04 1.94 14.09
N ASP A 62 5.06 1.42 13.40
CA ASP A 62 5.68 2.07 12.25
C ASP A 62 4.92 1.84 10.94
N VAL A 63 4.20 0.72 10.82
CA VAL A 63 3.39 0.37 9.64
C VAL A 63 2.01 1.01 9.73
N CYS A 64 1.33 0.88 10.87
CA CYS A 64 -0.07 1.19 11.11
C CYS A 64 -0.31 2.65 11.49
N THR A 65 0.34 3.57 10.78
CA THR A 65 0.20 4.99 11.01
C THR A 65 -1.05 5.55 10.31
N THR A 66 -1.69 6.52 10.94
CA THR A 66 -2.83 7.24 10.32
C THR A 66 -2.40 7.94 9.02
N GLN A 67 -1.14 8.41 8.96
CA GLN A 67 -0.56 9.03 7.77
C GLN A 67 -0.43 8.03 6.62
N CYS A 68 0.01 6.80 6.88
CA CYS A 68 0.09 5.78 5.84
C CYS A 68 -1.29 5.43 5.31
N ARG A 69 -2.26 5.19 6.20
CA ARG A 69 -3.66 4.93 5.82
C ARG A 69 -4.24 6.02 4.92
N GLN A 70 -4.00 7.29 5.26
CA GLN A 70 -4.47 8.42 4.45
C GLN A 70 -3.80 8.43 3.07
N SER A 71 -2.48 8.23 3.02
CA SER A 71 -1.70 8.21 1.77
C SER A 71 -2.17 7.09 0.82
N LEU A 72 -2.45 5.90 1.36
CA LEU A 72 -3.01 4.78 0.62
C LEU A 72 -4.43 5.09 0.09
N SER A 73 -5.29 5.67 0.93
CA SER A 73 -6.64 6.07 0.55
C SER A 73 -6.65 7.14 -0.55
N ASP A 74 -5.77 8.14 -0.45
CA ASP A 74 -5.63 9.20 -1.45
C ASP A 74 -5.12 8.63 -2.78
N MET A 75 -4.14 7.73 -2.73
CA MET A 75 -3.63 7.03 -3.90
C MET A 75 -4.72 6.20 -4.57
N TYR A 76 -5.48 5.42 -3.81
CA TYR A 76 -6.58 4.62 -4.35
C TYR A 76 -7.66 5.48 -5.00
N THR A 77 -8.04 6.59 -4.35
CA THR A 77 -9.00 7.55 -4.92
C THR A 77 -8.53 8.11 -6.25
N LYS A 78 -7.24 8.46 -6.36
CA LYS A 78 -6.63 8.87 -7.64
C LYS A 78 -6.62 7.72 -8.65
N ALA A 79 -6.31 6.50 -8.22
CA ALA A 79 -6.26 5.32 -9.09
C ALA A 79 -7.63 4.98 -9.68
N VAL A 80 -8.72 5.09 -8.91
CA VAL A 80 -10.10 4.85 -9.40
C VAL A 80 -10.40 5.67 -10.65
N SER A 81 -10.08 6.97 -10.61
CA SER A 81 -10.32 7.87 -11.77
C SER A 81 -9.34 7.65 -12.93
N ALA A 82 -8.08 7.32 -12.63
CA ALA A 82 -7.03 7.16 -13.64
C ALA A 82 -7.05 5.80 -14.36
N CYS A 83 -7.34 4.73 -13.62
CA CYS A 83 -7.32 3.34 -14.08
C CYS A 83 -8.68 2.87 -14.61
N GLY A 84 -9.78 3.34 -14.03
CA GLY A 84 -11.10 2.75 -14.26
C GLY A 84 -11.19 1.32 -13.72
N THR A 85 -12.24 0.60 -14.12
CA THR A 85 -12.55 -0.76 -13.62
C THR A 85 -12.34 -1.85 -14.66
N THR A 86 -11.88 -1.50 -15.86
CA THR A 86 -11.66 -2.47 -16.94
C THR A 86 -10.29 -3.12 -16.77
N GLY A 87 -10.26 -4.45 -16.80
CA GLY A 87 -9.01 -5.19 -16.82
C GLY A 87 -8.42 -5.29 -18.24
N VAL A 88 -7.14 -5.62 -18.27
CA VAL A 88 -6.34 -5.81 -19.47
C VAL A 88 -5.75 -7.22 -19.46
N ASN A 89 -5.66 -7.84 -20.63
CA ASN A 89 -4.91 -9.08 -20.77
C ASN A 89 -3.41 -8.75 -20.88
N VAL A 90 -2.62 -9.34 -19.99
CA VAL A 90 -1.17 -9.22 -19.94
C VAL A 90 -0.58 -10.57 -20.33
N THR A 91 0.13 -10.62 -21.45
CA THR A 91 0.82 -11.83 -21.88
C THR A 91 2.30 -11.69 -21.60
N THR A 92 2.82 -12.55 -20.72
CA THR A 92 4.25 -12.62 -20.36
C THR A 92 4.71 -14.05 -20.53
N ASN A 93 5.77 -14.30 -21.31
CA ASN A 93 6.35 -15.63 -21.54
C ASN A 93 5.30 -16.71 -21.93
N ASN A 94 4.42 -16.40 -22.90
CA ASN A 94 3.32 -17.27 -23.35
C ASN A 94 2.21 -17.57 -22.32
N THR A 95 2.22 -16.91 -21.16
CA THR A 95 1.14 -16.98 -20.18
C THR A 95 0.33 -15.69 -20.26
N SER A 96 -0.98 -15.80 -20.50
CA SER A 96 -1.91 -14.66 -20.46
C SER A 96 -2.59 -14.60 -19.09
N ALA A 97 -2.46 -13.47 -18.42
CA ALA A 97 -3.15 -13.16 -17.18
C ALA A 97 -4.10 -11.97 -17.41
N TYR A 98 -5.27 -12.02 -16.79
CA TYR A 98 -6.17 -10.86 -16.74
C TYR A 98 -5.83 -10.01 -15.52
N LEU A 99 -5.49 -8.74 -15.75
CA LEU A 99 -5.10 -7.80 -14.71
C LEU A 99 -6.08 -6.63 -14.68
N VAL A 100 -6.69 -6.35 -13.53
CA VAL A 100 -7.37 -5.07 -13.30
C VAL A 100 -6.38 -4.15 -12.59
N PRO A 101 -5.87 -3.08 -13.23
CA PRO A 101 -4.82 -2.25 -12.62
C PRO A 101 -5.24 -1.60 -11.30
N LEU A 102 -6.54 -1.34 -11.12
CA LEU A 102 -7.08 -0.83 -9.87
C LEU A 102 -6.88 -1.79 -8.69
N ASP A 103 -6.83 -3.11 -8.93
CA ASP A 103 -6.65 -4.12 -7.88
C ASP A 103 -5.26 -4.01 -7.24
N LEU A 104 -4.25 -3.50 -7.95
CA LEU A 104 -2.92 -3.27 -7.39
C LEU A 104 -2.96 -2.22 -6.27
N ALA A 105 -3.75 -1.16 -6.46
CA ALA A 105 -3.96 -0.14 -5.42
C ALA A 105 -4.82 -0.69 -4.27
N ALA A 106 -5.84 -1.48 -4.58
CA ALA A 106 -6.69 -2.13 -3.59
C ALA A 106 -5.91 -3.12 -2.70
N GLN A 107 -4.97 -3.85 -3.29
CA GLN A 107 -4.19 -4.86 -2.59
C GLN A 107 -3.31 -4.25 -1.50
N LEU A 108 -2.73 -3.08 -1.71
CA LEU A 108 -1.96 -2.38 -0.66
C LEU A 108 -2.84 -1.90 0.50
N ILE A 109 -4.06 -1.43 0.22
CA ILE A 109 -5.03 -1.09 1.27
C ILE A 109 -5.45 -2.35 2.03
N PHE A 110 -5.68 -3.46 1.32
CA PHE A 110 -6.00 -4.73 1.93
C PHE A 110 -4.86 -5.20 2.85
N GLN A 111 -3.62 -5.14 2.37
CA GLN A 111 -2.43 -5.50 3.14
C GLN A 111 -2.28 -4.63 4.39
N TYR A 112 -2.50 -3.30 4.27
CA TYR A 112 -2.56 -2.40 5.42
C TYR A 112 -3.59 -2.88 6.45
N ASN A 113 -4.82 -3.12 6.00
CA ASN A 113 -5.91 -3.46 6.91
C ASN A 113 -5.65 -4.79 7.61
N VAL A 114 -5.20 -5.82 6.89
CA VAL A 114 -4.91 -7.13 7.48
C VAL A 114 -3.74 -7.04 8.46
N THR A 115 -2.65 -6.36 8.08
CA THR A 115 -1.49 -6.16 8.97
C THR A 115 -1.87 -5.41 10.24
N CYS A 116 -2.67 -4.34 10.10
CA CYS A 116 -3.09 -3.51 11.24
C CYS A 116 -4.26 -4.08 12.05
N LEU A 117 -4.75 -5.26 11.69
CA LEU A 117 -5.67 -6.05 12.49
C LEU A 117 -4.93 -7.11 13.33
N GLN A 118 -3.61 -7.27 13.21
CA GLN A 118 -2.85 -8.15 14.08
C GLN A 118 -2.91 -7.67 15.54
N ASP A 119 -3.12 -8.59 16.47
CA ASP A 119 -2.96 -8.33 17.91
C ASP A 119 -1.49 -8.51 18.35
N GLU A 120 -1.20 -8.25 19.64
CA GLU A 120 0.14 -8.44 20.22
C GLU A 120 0.67 -9.90 20.12
N SER A 121 -0.18 -10.86 19.75
CA SER A 121 0.16 -12.28 19.58
C SER A 121 0.33 -12.70 18.12
N ASN A 122 0.33 -11.75 17.18
CA ASN A 122 0.40 -12.02 15.74
C ASN A 122 -0.79 -12.85 15.23
N ILE A 123 -1.91 -12.83 15.97
CA ILE A 123 -3.18 -13.40 15.55
C ILE A 123 -3.93 -12.26 14.88
N LEU A 124 -4.38 -12.46 13.63
CA LEU A 124 -5.36 -11.54 13.04
C LEU A 124 -6.52 -11.45 14.02
N CYS A 125 -6.90 -10.26 14.46
CA CYS A 125 -8.10 -10.04 15.27
C CYS A 125 -9.27 -10.67 14.53
N GLU A 126 -9.52 -11.95 14.82
CA GLU A 126 -10.57 -12.74 14.27
C GLU A 126 -11.86 -11.97 14.51
N PHE A 127 -12.76 -11.99 13.54
CA PHE A 127 -14.11 -11.40 13.47
C PHE A 127 -14.97 -11.66 14.74
N ARG A 128 -14.50 -11.27 15.91
CA ARG A 128 -15.12 -11.54 17.20
C ARG A 128 -16.07 -10.38 17.44
N SER A 129 -17.31 -10.65 17.04
CA SER A 129 -18.55 -9.98 17.44
C SER A 129 -19.25 -9.15 16.35
N LEU A 130 -19.68 -9.82 15.28
CA LEU A 130 -20.98 -9.52 14.67
C LEU A 130 -21.91 -10.74 14.81
N THR A 131 -22.21 -11.08 16.07
CA THR A 131 -23.41 -11.84 16.47
C THR A 131 -23.96 -11.21 17.74
#